data_AF-U1MYC6-F1
#
_entry.id   AF-U1MYC6-F1
#
_cell.length_a   1.000
_cell.length_b   1.000
_cell.length_c   1.000
_cell.angle_alpha   90.00
_cell.angle_beta   90.00
_cell.angle_gamma   90.00
#
_symmetry.space_group_name_H-M   'P 1'
#
loop_
_entity.id
_entity.type
_entity.pdbx_description
1 polymer ?
#
loop_
_entity_poly.entity_id
_entity_poly.type
_entity_poly.pdbx_seq_one_letter_code
_entity_poly.pdbx_strand_id
1 'polypeptide(L)'
;MTLDPDTVILITALVVHVAGGLFVLETMVRKDDRAGRVWALSFLAAMIATEAFVVEAVLGVGSWPVGIGQGGWVACMGLLWIGCRVFNGRRSGRAALVVALAALLAFLAVLLVGTGPGGWSARWVMFAANAAFAALGAAEALRGSLRRTRTGVALGGVLVVVAAFQLVRLLAGVTMAGDGALLRVWSDAGIAGVATIALTIVVVVVTSVLRAEQVRLRGTEDSSLMAIAPDGVLLAPSFSRVLGGRLMRANRRGELFAVLAVRIDALSRISTAFGVDEAEHVRQAARAAVRRLAPTTAALGSDERGLLLLAFQPSSPADARQLAARMHRAMLDQLRTAGVPVVPPIGMGVALTSITGYDRDVLVEAARSAARRAMGSDDVSVVVAGEDGEGEDADRGQAVRR
;
A
#
# COMPACT_ATOMS: atom_id res chain seq x y z
N MET A 1 13.67 -21.20 -36.43
CA MET A 1 14.78 -21.59 -35.55
C MET A 1 14.16 -22.36 -34.39
N THR A 2 14.29 -23.68 -34.35
CA THR A 2 13.76 -24.50 -33.26
C THR A 2 14.83 -24.57 -32.18
N LEU A 3 14.55 -23.99 -31.01
CA LEU A 3 15.42 -24.11 -29.86
C LEU A 3 15.36 -25.57 -29.37
N ASP A 4 16.52 -26.13 -29.06
CA ASP A 4 16.63 -27.46 -28.48
C ASP A 4 15.89 -27.51 -27.11
N PRO A 5 14.96 -28.45 -26.89
CA PRO A 5 14.13 -28.49 -25.68
C PRO A 5 14.93 -28.60 -24.37
N ASP A 6 16.02 -29.37 -24.36
CA ASP A 6 16.84 -29.58 -23.18
C ASP A 6 17.62 -28.32 -22.83
N THR A 7 18.16 -27.65 -23.85
CA THR A 7 18.75 -26.31 -23.71
C THR A 7 17.74 -25.31 -23.12
N VAL A 8 16.48 -25.35 -23.56
CA VAL A 8 15.43 -24.46 -23.05
C VAL A 8 15.08 -24.76 -21.60
N ILE A 9 15.02 -26.03 -21.20
CA ILE A 9 14.80 -26.45 -19.80
C ILE A 9 15.94 -25.91 -18.92
N LEU A 10 17.19 -26.08 -19.35
CA LEU A 10 18.37 -25.64 -18.61
C LEU A 10 18.40 -24.12 -18.43
N ILE A 11 18.15 -23.36 -19.51
CA ILE A 11 18.10 -21.88 -19.46
C ILE A 11 16.94 -21.42 -18.56
N THR A 12 15.79 -22.08 -18.64
CA THR A 12 14.63 -21.75 -17.78
C THR A 12 14.97 -21.97 -16.31
N ALA A 13 15.60 -23.11 -15.98
CA ALA A 13 16.04 -23.41 -14.63
C ALA A 13 17.04 -22.35 -14.12
N LEU A 14 18.03 -21.98 -14.93
CA LEU A 14 19.01 -20.95 -14.58
C LEU A 14 18.33 -19.61 -14.25
N VAL A 15 17.43 -19.13 -15.13
CA VAL A 15 16.74 -17.85 -14.92
C VAL A 15 15.86 -17.89 -13.67
N VAL A 16 15.10 -18.97 -13.46
CA VAL A 16 14.24 -19.13 -12.29
C VAL A 16 15.06 -19.15 -11.00
N HIS A 17 16.22 -19.81 -10.99
CA HIS A 17 17.11 -19.86 -9.81
C HIS A 17 17.77 -18.52 -9.52
N VAL A 18 18.28 -17.82 -10.53
CA VAL A 18 18.89 -16.50 -10.33
C VAL A 18 17.84 -15.51 -9.83
N ALA A 19 16.69 -15.43 -10.51
CA ALA A 19 15.65 -14.46 -10.19
C ALA A 19 14.96 -14.79 -8.85
N GLY A 20 14.66 -16.08 -8.61
CA GLY A 20 14.08 -16.56 -7.36
C GLY A 20 15.06 -16.43 -6.18
N GLY A 21 16.33 -16.77 -6.38
CA GLY A 21 17.39 -16.63 -5.37
C GLY A 21 17.59 -15.19 -4.94
N LEU A 22 17.67 -14.25 -5.90
CA LEU A 22 17.72 -12.82 -5.59
C LEU A 22 16.50 -12.36 -4.78
N PHE A 23 15.30 -12.76 -5.18
CA PHE A 23 14.07 -12.40 -4.48
C PHE A 23 14.03 -12.97 -3.05
N VAL A 24 14.44 -14.22 -2.86
CA VAL A 24 14.50 -14.89 -1.55
C VAL A 24 15.55 -14.24 -0.65
N LEU A 25 16.76 -13.97 -1.16
CA LEU A 25 17.80 -13.28 -0.41
C LEU A 25 17.35 -11.89 0.03
N GLU A 26 16.74 -11.11 -0.87
CA GLU A 26 16.14 -9.83 -0.52
C GLU A 26 15.02 -9.99 0.53
N THR A 27 14.29 -11.11 0.48
CA THR A 27 13.28 -11.46 1.50
C THR A 27 13.88 -11.70 2.87
N MET A 28 14.99 -12.43 2.95
CA MET A 28 15.67 -12.72 4.20
C MET A 28 16.33 -11.49 4.82
N VAL A 29 16.96 -10.63 4.01
CA VAL A 29 17.69 -9.45 4.49
C VAL A 29 16.75 -8.39 5.09
N ARG A 30 15.57 -8.16 4.48
CA ARG A 30 14.70 -7.03 4.86
C ARG A 30 13.63 -7.36 5.92
N LYS A 31 13.58 -8.59 6.44
CA LYS A 31 12.77 -9.12 7.58
C LYS A 31 11.26 -8.79 7.76
N ASP A 32 10.61 -7.91 7.00
CA ASP A 32 9.27 -7.38 7.42
C ASP A 32 8.14 -7.37 6.37
N ASP A 33 7.86 -8.51 5.71
CA ASP A 33 6.61 -8.61 4.94
C ASP A 33 5.97 -10.01 4.96
N ARG A 34 4.67 -10.07 5.31
CA ARG A 34 3.87 -11.31 5.23
C ARG A 34 3.57 -11.70 3.78
N ALA A 35 3.30 -10.75 2.89
CA ALA A 35 3.02 -11.03 1.49
C ALA A 35 4.29 -11.45 0.74
N GLY A 36 5.39 -10.71 0.93
CA GLY A 36 6.72 -11.02 0.43
C GLY A 36 7.22 -12.40 0.84
N ARG A 37 6.96 -12.85 2.09
CA ARG A 37 7.27 -14.23 2.51
C ARG A 37 6.51 -15.28 1.70
N VAL A 38 5.23 -15.05 1.42
CA VAL A 38 4.43 -15.97 0.59
C VAL A 38 4.92 -15.95 -0.86
N TRP A 39 5.28 -14.80 -1.41
CA TRP A 39 5.89 -14.71 -2.74
C TRP A 39 7.27 -15.38 -2.80
N ALA A 40 8.08 -15.30 -1.74
CA ALA A 40 9.34 -16.03 -1.66
C ALA A 40 9.11 -17.55 -1.69
N LEU A 41 8.08 -18.05 -1.00
CA LEU A 41 7.68 -19.46 -1.10
C LEU A 41 7.23 -19.83 -2.53
N SER A 42 6.60 -18.91 -3.25
CA SER A 42 6.27 -19.13 -4.67
C SER A 42 7.53 -19.34 -5.51
N PHE A 43 8.56 -18.50 -5.33
CA PHE A 43 9.82 -18.64 -6.06
C PHE A 43 10.56 -19.92 -5.67
N LEU A 44 10.53 -20.31 -4.40
CA LEU A 44 11.04 -21.61 -3.94
C LEU A 44 10.33 -22.78 -4.63
N ALA A 45 9.00 -22.72 -4.76
CA ALA A 45 8.23 -23.74 -5.47
C ALA A 45 8.59 -23.79 -6.98
N ALA A 46 8.83 -22.64 -7.61
CA ALA A 46 9.30 -22.57 -8.99
C ALA A 46 10.69 -23.20 -9.17
N MET A 47 11.63 -22.91 -8.25
CA MET A 47 12.99 -23.50 -8.29
C MET A 47 12.93 -25.02 -8.15
N ILE A 48 12.17 -25.54 -7.18
CA ILE A 48 11.93 -26.98 -7.02
C ILE A 48 11.32 -27.58 -8.30
N ALA A 49 10.35 -26.88 -8.91
CA ALA A 49 9.71 -27.36 -10.12
C ALA A 49 10.71 -27.48 -11.28
N THR A 50 11.54 -26.46 -11.49
CA THR A 50 12.56 -26.49 -12.55
C THR A 50 13.64 -27.52 -12.30
N GLU A 51 14.08 -27.70 -11.05
CA GLU A 51 15.07 -28.73 -10.70
C GLU A 51 14.53 -30.13 -10.99
N ALA A 52 13.27 -30.38 -10.67
CA ALA A 52 12.64 -31.66 -10.95
C ALA A 52 12.55 -31.97 -12.45
N PHE A 53 12.33 -30.96 -13.31
CA PHE A 53 12.40 -31.16 -14.76
C PHE A 53 13.82 -31.38 -15.28
N VAL A 54 14.82 -30.71 -14.70
CA VAL A 54 16.23 -30.94 -15.04
C VAL A 54 16.64 -32.37 -14.66
N VAL A 55 16.25 -32.84 -13.47
CA VAL A 55 16.50 -34.21 -13.01
C VAL A 55 15.94 -35.24 -13.99
N GLU A 56 14.71 -35.04 -14.48
CA GLU A 56 14.16 -35.95 -15.49
C GLU A 56 14.89 -35.82 -16.83
N ALA A 57 15.17 -34.61 -17.29
CA ALA A 57 15.85 -34.39 -18.57
C ALA A 57 17.24 -35.03 -18.61
N VAL A 58 17.97 -35.02 -17.49
CA VAL A 58 19.34 -35.54 -17.40
C VAL A 58 19.38 -37.02 -17.06
N LEU A 59 18.55 -37.48 -16.11
CA LEU A 59 18.66 -38.83 -15.55
C LEU A 59 17.61 -39.81 -16.11
N GLY A 60 16.51 -39.33 -16.68
CA GLY A 60 15.43 -40.19 -17.20
C GLY A 60 14.87 -41.18 -16.18
N VAL A 61 14.81 -40.77 -14.91
CA VAL A 61 14.48 -41.65 -13.76
C VAL A 61 12.97 -41.90 -13.60
N GLY A 62 12.14 -41.33 -14.48
CA GLY A 62 10.75 -41.73 -14.67
C GLY A 62 9.75 -40.63 -14.36
N SER A 63 8.51 -41.01 -14.01
CA SER A 63 7.40 -40.04 -13.89
C SER A 63 7.42 -39.20 -12.61
N TRP A 64 8.15 -39.59 -11.57
CA TRP A 64 8.10 -38.93 -10.28
C TRP A 64 8.71 -37.50 -10.26
N PRO A 65 9.84 -37.19 -10.92
CA PRO A 65 10.34 -35.81 -10.98
C PRO A 65 9.41 -34.94 -11.81
N VAL A 66 8.84 -35.48 -12.89
CA VAL A 66 7.81 -34.77 -13.68
C VAL A 66 6.62 -34.41 -12.80
N GLY A 67 6.16 -35.34 -11.95
CA GLY A 67 5.10 -35.08 -10.98
C GLY A 67 5.44 -33.94 -10.02
N ILE A 68 6.66 -33.96 -9.44
CA ILE A 68 7.14 -32.88 -8.55
C ILE A 68 7.17 -31.54 -9.31
N GLY A 69 7.66 -31.56 -10.56
CA GLY A 69 7.70 -30.40 -11.44
C GLY A 69 6.34 -29.77 -11.66
N GLN A 70 5.34 -30.58 -12.01
CA GLN A 70 3.96 -30.12 -12.24
C GLN A 70 3.34 -29.58 -10.94
N GLY A 71 3.47 -30.32 -9.83
CA GLY A 71 2.97 -29.88 -8.52
C GLY A 71 3.63 -28.58 -8.03
N GLY A 72 4.94 -28.44 -8.23
CA GLY A 72 5.70 -27.25 -7.88
C GLY A 72 5.28 -26.01 -8.67
N TRP A 73 5.01 -26.14 -9.98
CA TRP A 73 4.49 -25.03 -10.77
C TRP A 73 3.09 -24.58 -10.34
N VAL A 74 2.20 -25.54 -10.03
CA VAL A 74 0.87 -25.23 -9.49
C VAL A 74 0.99 -24.52 -8.14
N ALA A 75 1.87 -25.00 -7.26
CA ALA A 75 2.14 -24.37 -5.97
C ALA A 75 2.69 -22.94 -6.15
N CYS A 76 3.62 -22.72 -7.08
CA CYS A 76 4.14 -21.40 -7.44
C CYS A 76 2.98 -20.43 -7.79
N MET A 77 2.18 -20.77 -8.80
CA MET A 77 1.07 -19.89 -9.22
C MET A 77 0.03 -19.67 -8.12
N GLY A 78 -0.28 -20.71 -7.35
CA GLY A 78 -1.19 -20.61 -6.20
C GLY A 78 -0.64 -19.72 -5.09
N LEU A 79 0.65 -19.80 -4.78
CA LEU A 79 1.31 -18.96 -3.78
C LEU A 79 1.40 -17.50 -4.24
N LEU A 80 1.60 -17.23 -5.53
CA LEU A 80 1.48 -15.86 -6.08
C LEU A 80 0.09 -15.25 -5.82
N TRP A 81 -0.97 -16.01 -6.06
CA TRP A 81 -2.34 -15.58 -5.73
C TRP A 81 -2.54 -15.37 -4.23
N ILE A 82 -2.07 -16.29 -3.38
CA ILE A 82 -2.15 -16.13 -1.92
C ILE A 82 -1.40 -14.88 -1.47
N GLY A 83 -0.22 -14.60 -2.04
CA GLY A 83 0.53 -13.39 -1.74
C GLY A 83 -0.27 -12.12 -2.08
N CYS A 84 -0.97 -12.10 -3.23
CA CYS A 84 -1.89 -11.01 -3.57
C CYS A 84 -3.03 -10.85 -2.55
N ARG A 85 -3.60 -11.96 -2.06
CA ARG A 85 -4.65 -11.94 -1.02
C ARG A 85 -4.13 -11.42 0.31
N VAL A 86 -2.95 -11.88 0.73
CA VAL A 86 -2.30 -11.45 1.97
C VAL A 86 -1.96 -9.96 1.90
N PHE A 87 -1.50 -9.49 0.74
CA PHE A 87 -1.28 -8.08 0.49
C PHE A 87 -2.56 -7.25 0.68
N ASN A 88 -3.69 -7.73 0.17
CA ASN A 88 -5.00 -7.10 0.35
C ASN A 88 -5.62 -7.31 1.75
N GLY A 89 -4.87 -7.84 2.72
CA GLY A 89 -5.32 -8.04 4.10
C GLY A 89 -6.33 -9.18 4.30
N ARG A 90 -6.50 -10.06 3.31
CA ARG A 90 -7.48 -11.16 3.37
C ARG A 90 -6.89 -12.40 4.06
N ARG A 91 -7.75 -13.16 4.76
CA ARG A 91 -7.37 -14.45 5.35
C ARG A 91 -7.00 -15.46 4.25
N SER A 92 -5.88 -16.17 4.45
CA SER A 92 -5.26 -17.07 3.47
C SER A 92 -5.37 -18.57 3.79
N GLY A 93 -5.80 -18.97 5.00
CA GLY A 93 -5.79 -20.39 5.41
C GLY A 93 -6.55 -21.34 4.46
N ARG A 94 -7.78 -20.98 4.07
CA ARG A 94 -8.56 -21.77 3.09
C ARG A 94 -7.93 -21.77 1.69
N ALA A 95 -7.34 -20.65 1.28
CA ALA A 95 -6.68 -20.55 -0.02
C ALA A 95 -5.41 -21.43 -0.07
N ALA A 96 -4.65 -21.50 1.03
CA ALA A 96 -3.49 -22.39 1.15
C ALA A 96 -3.88 -23.86 1.01
N LEU A 97 -5.00 -24.28 1.63
CA LEU A 97 -5.52 -25.63 1.45
C LEU A 97 -5.89 -25.93 -0.02
N VAL A 98 -6.58 -25.00 -0.69
CA VAL A 98 -6.94 -25.14 -2.11
C VAL A 98 -5.69 -25.29 -2.99
N VAL A 99 -4.67 -24.48 -2.76
CA VAL A 99 -3.39 -24.56 -3.49
C VAL A 99 -2.67 -25.89 -3.23
N ALA A 100 -2.62 -26.34 -1.98
CA ALA A 100 -2.00 -27.61 -1.62
C ALA A 100 -2.71 -28.80 -2.28
N LEU A 101 -4.04 -28.82 -2.27
CA LEU A 101 -4.83 -29.87 -2.92
C LEU A 101 -4.65 -29.85 -4.44
N ALA A 102 -4.62 -28.68 -5.08
CA ALA A 102 -4.39 -28.56 -6.51
C ALA A 102 -2.97 -29.02 -6.92
N ALA A 103 -1.95 -28.66 -6.13
CA ALA A 103 -0.58 -29.11 -6.35
C ALA A 103 -0.45 -30.63 -6.19
N LEU A 104 -1.08 -31.19 -5.15
CA LEU A 104 -1.14 -32.64 -4.95
C LEU A 104 -1.86 -33.35 -6.10
N LEU A 105 -2.98 -32.79 -6.58
CA LEU A 105 -3.70 -33.35 -7.73
C LEU A 105 -2.84 -33.36 -8.99
N ALA A 106 -2.10 -32.27 -9.27
CA ALA A 106 -1.20 -32.21 -10.41
C ALA A 106 -0.05 -33.24 -10.31
N PHE A 107 0.51 -33.43 -9.11
CA PHE A 107 1.50 -34.47 -8.84
C PHE A 107 0.93 -35.88 -9.08
N LEU A 108 -0.22 -36.19 -8.46
CA LEU A 108 -0.86 -37.51 -8.58
C LEU A 108 -1.33 -37.80 -10.00
N ALA A 109 -1.78 -36.79 -10.76
CA ALA A 109 -2.18 -36.98 -12.15
C ALA A 109 -1.03 -37.53 -13.00
N VAL A 110 0.20 -37.06 -12.79
CA VAL A 110 1.38 -37.59 -13.48
C VAL A 110 1.70 -39.01 -13.07
N LEU A 111 1.62 -39.33 -11.78
CA LEU A 111 1.91 -40.68 -11.29
C LEU A 111 0.89 -41.72 -11.75
N LEU A 112 -0.39 -41.34 -11.83
CA LEU A 112 -1.49 -42.25 -12.16
C LEU A 112 -1.67 -42.42 -13.67
N VAL A 113 -1.58 -41.33 -14.42
CA VAL A 113 -1.81 -41.34 -15.88
C VAL A 113 -0.51 -41.56 -16.66
N GLY A 114 0.64 -41.32 -16.02
CA GLY A 114 1.96 -41.41 -16.65
C GLY A 114 2.23 -40.27 -17.64
N THR A 115 3.38 -40.35 -18.30
CA THR A 115 3.80 -39.47 -19.40
C THR A 115 3.53 -40.18 -20.73
N GLY A 116 2.31 -40.06 -21.24
CA GLY A 116 1.89 -40.69 -22.51
C GLY A 116 2.68 -40.17 -23.73
N PRO A 117 2.55 -40.82 -24.90
CA PRO A 117 3.28 -40.41 -26.10
C PRO A 117 3.02 -38.94 -26.43
N GLY A 118 4.10 -38.15 -26.54
CA GLY A 118 4.05 -36.68 -26.69
C GLY A 118 4.07 -35.86 -25.40
N GLY A 119 4.02 -36.49 -24.22
CA GLY A 119 4.19 -35.83 -22.91
C GLY A 119 2.96 -35.05 -22.40
N TRP A 120 1.78 -35.22 -22.99
CA TRP A 120 0.59 -34.40 -22.71
C TRP A 120 -0.38 -34.95 -21.67
N SER A 121 -0.37 -36.25 -21.39
CA SER A 121 -1.46 -36.98 -20.74
C SER A 121 -1.84 -36.50 -19.33
N ALA A 122 -0.94 -35.83 -18.59
CA ALA A 122 -1.21 -35.29 -17.26
C ALA A 122 -1.03 -33.76 -17.13
N ARG A 123 -0.47 -33.09 -18.15
CA ARG A 123 -0.13 -31.65 -18.08
C ARG A 123 -1.35 -30.73 -18.08
N TRP A 124 -2.50 -31.20 -18.56
CA TRP A 124 -3.75 -30.45 -18.57
C TRP A 124 -4.20 -30.03 -17.17
N VAL A 125 -3.94 -30.85 -16.14
CA VAL A 125 -4.24 -30.51 -14.75
C VAL A 125 -3.44 -29.27 -14.31
N MET A 126 -2.13 -29.26 -14.60
CA MET A 126 -1.28 -28.11 -14.30
C MET A 126 -1.72 -26.87 -15.08
N PHE A 127 -2.00 -26.98 -16.38
CA PHE A 127 -2.42 -25.82 -17.18
C PHE A 127 -3.75 -25.23 -16.68
N ALA A 128 -4.73 -26.08 -16.36
CA ALA A 128 -6.00 -25.64 -15.80
C ALA A 128 -5.81 -24.95 -14.43
N ALA A 129 -5.04 -25.54 -13.53
CA ALA A 129 -4.75 -24.97 -12.22
C ALA A 129 -3.99 -23.64 -12.33
N ASN A 130 -2.96 -23.57 -13.17
CA ASN A 130 -2.18 -22.35 -13.39
C ASN A 130 -3.02 -21.23 -14.02
N ALA A 131 -3.88 -21.55 -15.00
CA ALA A 131 -4.80 -20.58 -15.58
C ALA A 131 -5.78 -20.04 -14.52
N ALA A 132 -6.34 -20.92 -13.68
CA ALA A 132 -7.25 -20.53 -12.61
C ALA A 132 -6.56 -19.66 -11.55
N PHE A 133 -5.38 -20.07 -11.04
CA PHE A 133 -4.65 -19.29 -10.04
C PHE A 133 -4.11 -17.97 -10.60
N ALA A 134 -3.66 -17.94 -11.86
CA ALA A 134 -3.28 -16.70 -12.52
C ALA A 134 -4.48 -15.74 -12.63
N ALA A 135 -5.65 -16.22 -13.05
CA ALA A 135 -6.87 -15.41 -13.14
C ALA A 135 -7.33 -14.91 -11.76
N LEU A 136 -7.27 -15.75 -10.72
CA LEU A 136 -7.57 -15.36 -9.36
C LEU A 136 -6.56 -14.35 -8.80
N GLY A 137 -5.27 -14.54 -9.11
CA GLY A 137 -4.19 -13.61 -8.80
C GLY A 137 -4.41 -12.25 -9.46
N ALA A 138 -4.75 -12.24 -10.75
CA ALA A 138 -5.09 -11.03 -11.49
C ALA A 138 -6.30 -10.32 -10.90
N ALA A 139 -7.38 -11.05 -10.63
CA ALA A 139 -8.59 -10.49 -10.02
C ALA A 139 -8.31 -9.90 -8.63
N GLU A 140 -7.41 -10.50 -7.86
CA GLU A 140 -7.00 -9.97 -6.55
C GLU A 140 -6.08 -8.75 -6.69
N ALA A 141 -5.14 -8.75 -7.64
CA ALA A 141 -4.23 -7.63 -7.92
C ALA A 141 -4.97 -6.40 -8.48
N LEU A 142 -6.03 -6.61 -9.26
CA LEU A 142 -6.89 -5.56 -9.78
C LEU A 142 -7.98 -5.11 -8.79
N ARG A 143 -7.94 -5.61 -7.55
CA ARG A 143 -8.85 -5.22 -6.45
C ARG A 143 -8.05 -4.77 -5.23
N GLY A 144 -8.77 -4.25 -4.22
CA GLY A 144 -8.20 -3.95 -2.91
C GLY A 144 -7.13 -2.87 -2.92
N SER A 145 -6.11 -3.04 -2.08
CA SER A 145 -4.99 -2.11 -1.95
C SER A 145 -4.01 -2.21 -3.12
N LEU A 146 -3.85 -3.38 -3.74
CA LEU A 146 -2.98 -3.58 -4.91
C LEU A 146 -3.36 -2.69 -6.10
N ARG A 147 -4.67 -2.54 -6.38
CA ARG A 147 -5.13 -1.67 -7.48
C ARG A 147 -4.72 -0.19 -7.31
N ARG A 148 -4.44 0.25 -6.08
CA ARG A 148 -4.08 1.65 -5.80
C ARG A 148 -2.64 1.99 -6.21
N THR A 149 -1.79 0.99 -6.46
CA THR A 149 -0.42 1.19 -6.96
C THR A 149 -0.32 0.83 -8.44
N ARG A 150 0.47 1.60 -9.20
CA ARG A 150 0.71 1.32 -10.63
C ARG A 150 1.32 -0.08 -10.81
N THR A 151 2.22 -0.44 -9.92
CA THR A 151 2.91 -1.73 -9.92
C THR A 151 1.96 -2.90 -9.62
N GLY A 152 0.90 -2.68 -8.83
CA GLY A 152 -0.13 -3.69 -8.56
C GLY A 152 -1.04 -3.94 -9.76
N VAL A 153 -1.39 -2.88 -10.50
CA VAL A 153 -2.09 -3.00 -11.80
C VAL A 153 -1.20 -3.70 -12.82
N ALA A 154 0.10 -3.39 -12.87
CA ALA A 154 1.06 -4.07 -13.73
C ALA A 154 1.13 -5.58 -13.41
N LEU A 155 1.21 -5.97 -12.14
CA LEU A 155 1.16 -7.38 -11.72
C LEU A 155 -0.14 -8.05 -12.18
N GLY A 156 -1.27 -7.37 -12.02
CA GLY A 156 -2.57 -7.84 -12.52
C GLY A 156 -2.54 -8.11 -14.02
N GLY A 157 -2.02 -7.18 -14.82
CA GLY A 157 -1.86 -7.34 -16.27
C GLY A 157 -0.99 -8.53 -16.66
N VAL A 158 0.14 -8.72 -15.98
CA VAL A 158 1.04 -9.86 -16.20
C VAL A 158 0.33 -11.17 -15.89
N LEU A 159 -0.40 -11.24 -14.77
CA LEU A 159 -1.16 -12.44 -14.40
C LEU A 159 -2.32 -12.74 -15.37
N VAL A 160 -2.93 -11.71 -15.99
CA VAL A 160 -3.90 -11.93 -17.09
C VAL A 160 -3.21 -12.57 -18.30
N VAL A 161 -2.01 -12.09 -18.69
CA VAL A 161 -1.24 -12.68 -19.79
C VAL A 161 -0.87 -14.13 -19.47
N VAL A 162 -0.41 -14.41 -18.25
CA VAL A 162 -0.13 -15.78 -17.79
C VAL A 162 -1.39 -16.65 -17.87
N ALA A 163 -2.54 -16.16 -17.40
CA ALA A 163 -3.80 -16.90 -17.44
C ALA A 163 -4.21 -17.24 -18.88
N ALA A 164 -4.17 -16.25 -19.78
CA ALA A 164 -4.48 -16.43 -21.20
C ALA A 164 -3.53 -17.42 -21.86
N PHE A 165 -2.22 -17.30 -21.61
CA PHE A 165 -1.21 -18.21 -22.14
C PHE A 165 -1.44 -19.66 -21.68
N GLN A 166 -1.70 -19.88 -20.39
CA GLN A 166 -1.96 -21.23 -19.86
C GLN A 166 -3.30 -21.79 -20.36
N LEU A 167 -4.31 -20.94 -20.56
CA LEU A 167 -5.58 -21.34 -21.15
C LEU A 167 -5.42 -21.77 -22.61
N VAL A 168 -4.65 -21.03 -23.42
CA VAL A 168 -4.34 -21.42 -24.80
C VAL A 168 -3.63 -22.78 -24.84
N ARG A 169 -2.66 -23.02 -23.93
CA ARG A 169 -1.98 -24.31 -23.84
C ARG A 169 -2.90 -25.45 -23.38
N LEU A 170 -3.81 -25.18 -22.45
CA LEU A 170 -4.83 -26.15 -22.05
C LEU A 170 -5.73 -26.52 -23.23
N LEU A 171 -6.26 -25.52 -23.93
CA LEU A 171 -7.11 -25.72 -25.10
C LEU A 171 -6.34 -26.47 -26.19
N ALA A 172 -5.08 -26.12 -26.43
CA ALA A 172 -4.22 -26.84 -27.36
C ALA A 172 -4.12 -28.33 -26.98
N GLY A 173 -3.82 -28.63 -25.72
CA GLY A 173 -3.72 -30.02 -25.24
C GLY A 173 -4.99 -30.84 -25.37
N VAL A 174 -6.14 -30.22 -25.14
CA VAL A 174 -7.45 -30.89 -25.24
C VAL A 174 -7.89 -31.04 -26.70
N THR A 175 -7.54 -30.08 -27.57
CA THR A 175 -7.97 -30.05 -28.98
C THR A 175 -7.00 -30.72 -29.95
N MET A 176 -5.83 -31.21 -29.51
CA MET A 176 -4.88 -32.01 -30.31
C MET A 176 -5.42 -33.38 -30.80
N ALA A 177 -6.72 -33.64 -30.67
CA ALA A 177 -7.46 -34.54 -31.55
C ALA A 177 -7.68 -33.96 -32.97
N GLY A 178 -7.35 -32.68 -33.24
CA GLY A 178 -7.51 -32.01 -34.52
C GLY A 178 -6.23 -31.33 -35.04
N ASP A 179 -5.94 -31.53 -36.32
CA ASP A 179 -4.69 -31.22 -37.05
C ASP A 179 -4.35 -29.71 -37.26
N GLY A 180 -4.73 -28.82 -36.36
CA GLY A 180 -4.49 -27.37 -36.51
C GLY A 180 -3.01 -26.97 -36.40
N ALA A 181 -2.42 -26.41 -37.48
CA ALA A 181 -1.02 -25.95 -37.52
C ALA A 181 -0.69 -24.85 -36.48
N LEU A 182 -1.63 -23.94 -36.21
CA LEU A 182 -1.51 -22.90 -35.18
C LEU A 182 -1.39 -23.50 -33.77
N LEU A 183 -2.11 -24.58 -33.52
CA LEU A 183 -2.17 -25.25 -32.23
C LEU A 183 -0.82 -25.92 -31.90
N ARG A 184 -0.16 -26.48 -32.92
CA ARG A 184 1.18 -27.10 -32.84
C ARG A 184 2.28 -26.12 -32.43
N VAL A 185 2.19 -24.86 -32.86
CA VAL A 185 3.14 -23.80 -32.50
C VAL A 185 3.03 -23.46 -31.02
N TRP A 186 1.82 -23.30 -30.48
CA TRP A 186 1.64 -22.96 -29.06
C TRP A 186 1.85 -24.14 -28.10
N SER A 187 1.85 -25.37 -28.62
CA SER A 187 2.26 -26.58 -27.88
C SER A 187 3.77 -26.77 -27.80
N ASP A 188 4.55 -26.03 -28.59
CA ASP A 188 6.00 -26.21 -28.68
C ASP A 188 6.71 -25.90 -27.35
N ALA A 189 7.63 -26.78 -26.97
CA ALA A 189 8.38 -26.67 -25.71
C ALA A 189 9.30 -25.45 -25.71
N GLY A 190 9.85 -25.07 -26.87
CA GLY A 190 10.73 -23.92 -27.03
C GLY A 190 9.99 -22.60 -26.76
N ILE A 191 8.84 -22.40 -27.42
CA ILE A 191 8.00 -21.22 -27.19
C ILE A 191 7.52 -21.15 -25.74
N ALA A 192 7.15 -22.29 -25.16
CA ALA A 192 6.71 -22.34 -23.76
C ALA A 192 7.82 -21.95 -22.78
N GLY A 193 9.05 -22.40 -23.00
CA GLY A 193 10.18 -22.01 -22.15
C GLY A 193 10.53 -20.54 -22.28
N VAL A 194 10.59 -19.99 -23.51
CA VAL A 194 10.84 -18.56 -23.73
C VAL A 194 9.77 -17.68 -23.08
N ALA A 195 8.48 -18.05 -23.23
CA ALA A 195 7.39 -17.35 -22.57
C ALA A 195 7.52 -17.42 -21.04
N THR A 196 7.89 -18.59 -20.50
CA THR A 196 8.08 -18.78 -19.05
C THR A 196 9.24 -17.93 -18.53
N ILE A 197 10.36 -17.86 -19.25
CA ILE A 197 11.50 -17.01 -18.93
C ILE A 197 11.09 -15.54 -18.90
N ALA A 198 10.45 -15.05 -19.96
CA ALA A 198 10.03 -13.66 -20.06
C ALA A 198 9.04 -13.29 -18.95
N LEU A 199 8.03 -14.13 -18.71
CA LEU A 199 7.03 -13.92 -17.67
C LEU A 199 7.65 -13.98 -16.27
N THR A 200 8.58 -14.89 -16.01
CA THR A 200 9.28 -14.99 -14.73
C THR A 200 10.07 -13.72 -14.44
N ILE A 201 10.84 -13.22 -15.40
CA ILE A 201 11.60 -11.97 -15.27
C ILE A 201 10.65 -10.82 -14.92
N VAL A 202 9.55 -10.68 -15.66
CA VAL A 202 8.58 -9.61 -15.43
C VAL A 202 7.92 -9.75 -14.06
N VAL A 203 7.49 -10.95 -13.66
CA VAL A 203 6.88 -11.19 -12.34
C VAL A 203 7.86 -10.86 -11.22
N VAL A 204 9.13 -11.28 -11.32
CA VAL A 204 10.16 -10.97 -10.32
C VAL A 204 10.37 -9.46 -10.22
N VAL A 205 10.57 -8.78 -11.34
CA VAL A 205 10.77 -7.31 -11.35
C VAL A 205 9.57 -6.60 -10.74
N VAL A 206 8.36 -6.92 -11.18
CA VAL A 206 7.13 -6.28 -10.70
C VAL A 206 6.90 -6.55 -9.21
N THR A 207 7.11 -7.79 -8.74
CA THR A 207 6.94 -8.14 -7.32
C THR A 207 8.03 -7.53 -6.44
N SER A 208 9.28 -7.44 -6.90
CA SER A 208 10.36 -6.73 -6.21
C SER A 208 10.08 -5.22 -6.10
N VAL A 209 9.62 -4.58 -7.17
CA VAL A 209 9.25 -3.16 -7.15
C VAL A 209 8.03 -2.92 -6.25
N LEU A 210 6.99 -3.75 -6.35
CA LEU A 210 5.81 -3.69 -5.47
C LEU A 210 6.20 -3.74 -3.99
N ARG A 211 7.16 -4.60 -3.68
CA ARG A 211 7.67 -4.76 -2.33
C ARG A 211 8.52 -3.56 -1.88
N ALA A 212 9.34 -3.00 -2.77
CA ALA A 212 10.08 -1.76 -2.48
C ALA A 212 9.14 -0.57 -2.24
N GLU A 213 8.05 -0.45 -3.02
CA GLU A 213 7.00 0.54 -2.80
C GLU A 213 6.25 0.30 -1.48
N GLN A 214 5.99 -0.96 -1.12
CA GLN A 214 5.41 -1.29 0.18
C GLN A 214 6.30 -0.87 1.35
N VAL A 215 7.62 -0.96 1.26
CA VAL A 215 8.51 -0.46 2.33
C VAL A 215 8.36 1.06 2.48
N ARG A 216 8.19 1.80 1.39
CA ARG A 216 7.96 3.25 1.43
C ARG A 216 6.58 3.61 1.97
N LEU A 217 5.54 2.87 1.59
CA LEU A 217 4.16 3.07 2.05
C LEU A 217 3.95 2.58 3.50
N ARG A 218 4.62 1.51 3.95
CA ARG A 218 4.58 1.01 5.33
C ARG A 218 5.51 1.72 6.29
N GLY A 219 6.58 2.38 5.81
CA GLY A 219 7.27 3.40 6.58
C GLY A 219 6.32 4.53 7.03
N THR A 220 5.19 4.68 6.34
CA THR A 220 4.10 5.60 6.67
C THR A 220 2.96 4.91 7.45
N GLU A 221 2.67 3.62 7.20
CA GLU A 221 1.48 2.95 7.73
C GLU A 221 1.69 1.92 8.87
N ASP A 222 2.83 1.24 9.05
CA ASP A 222 2.88 0.03 9.92
C ASP A 222 4.12 -0.14 10.82
N SER A 223 4.68 0.95 11.35
CA SER A 223 5.62 0.84 12.47
C SER A 223 4.98 1.26 13.79
N SER A 224 5.14 0.40 14.79
CA SER A 224 5.00 0.71 16.23
C SER A 224 5.86 1.89 16.68
N LEU A 225 6.75 2.38 15.80
CA LEU A 225 7.42 3.66 15.91
C LEU A 225 6.50 4.74 15.32
N MET A 226 5.99 5.63 16.18
CA MET A 226 5.41 6.88 15.70
C MET A 226 6.44 7.55 14.80
N ALA A 227 6.10 7.76 13.52
CA ALA A 227 6.90 8.57 12.64
C ALA A 227 6.85 10.01 13.17
N ILE A 228 7.97 10.44 13.74
CA ILE A 228 8.20 11.73 14.37
C ILE A 228 9.24 12.44 13.52
N ALA A 229 8.93 13.66 13.08
CA ALA A 229 9.90 14.50 12.40
C ALA A 229 11.04 14.88 13.37
N PRO A 230 12.25 15.26 12.88
CA PRO A 230 13.39 15.61 13.75
C PRO A 230 13.08 16.70 14.79
N ASP A 231 12.06 17.51 14.53
CA ASP A 231 11.54 18.56 15.40
C ASP A 231 10.59 18.06 16.51
N GLY A 232 10.31 16.75 16.60
CA GLY A 232 9.42 16.15 17.58
C GLY A 232 7.93 16.16 17.20
N VAL A 233 7.58 16.64 15.99
CA VAL A 233 6.19 16.71 15.50
C VAL A 233 5.78 15.38 14.86
N LEU A 234 4.59 14.88 15.20
CA LEU A 234 4.05 13.67 14.59
C LEU A 234 3.72 13.89 13.11
N LEU A 235 4.11 12.95 12.24
CA LEU A 235 3.64 12.95 10.86
C LEU A 235 2.15 12.61 10.78
N ALA A 236 1.48 12.98 9.68
CA ALA A 236 0.03 12.85 9.50
C ALA A 236 -0.54 11.47 9.89
N PRO A 237 0.05 10.34 9.49
CA PRO A 237 -0.45 9.01 9.87
C PRO A 237 -0.31 8.74 11.38
N SER A 238 0.82 9.13 11.98
CA SER A 238 1.09 8.98 13.41
C SER A 238 0.11 9.81 14.24
N PHE A 239 -0.11 11.07 13.83
CA PHE A 239 -1.07 11.96 14.47
C PHE A 239 -2.48 11.39 14.39
N SER A 240 -2.90 10.93 13.21
CA SER A 240 -4.22 10.33 12.99
C SER A 240 -4.47 9.10 13.88
N ARG A 241 -3.44 8.27 14.09
CA ARG A 241 -3.49 7.12 15.00
C ARG A 241 -3.60 7.55 16.47
N VAL A 242 -2.76 8.50 16.90
CA VAL A 242 -2.80 9.03 18.28
C VAL A 242 -4.14 9.67 18.59
N LEU A 243 -4.65 10.48 17.67
CA LEU A 243 -5.95 11.13 17.80
C LEU A 243 -7.07 10.10 17.88
N GLY A 244 -7.09 9.09 16.99
CA GLY A 244 -8.10 8.02 17.03
C GLY A 244 -8.12 7.27 18.37
N GLY A 245 -6.94 6.92 18.91
CA GLY A 245 -6.84 6.26 20.21
C GLY A 245 -7.30 7.14 21.38
N ARG A 246 -7.03 8.45 21.33
CA ARG A 246 -7.49 9.42 22.33
C ARG A 246 -9.00 9.64 22.26
N LEU A 247 -9.55 9.86 21.06
CA LEU A 247 -10.99 10.05 20.84
C LEU A 247 -11.81 8.82 21.23
N MET A 248 -11.32 7.60 20.94
CA MET A 248 -12.00 6.38 21.38
C MET A 248 -12.12 6.31 22.91
N ARG A 249 -11.05 6.67 23.65
CA ARG A 249 -11.07 6.68 25.12
C ARG A 249 -11.94 7.81 25.67
N ALA A 250 -11.85 9.00 25.07
CA ALA A 250 -12.66 10.15 25.45
C ALA A 250 -14.16 9.85 25.25
N ASN A 251 -14.54 9.26 24.12
CA ASN A 251 -15.93 8.87 23.83
C ASN A 251 -16.47 7.88 24.88
N ARG A 252 -15.68 6.86 25.25
CA ARG A 252 -16.09 5.89 26.30
C ARG A 252 -16.32 6.52 27.67
N ARG A 253 -15.71 7.67 27.95
CA ARG A 253 -15.79 8.36 29.25
C ARG A 253 -16.62 9.64 29.20
N GLY A 254 -17.13 10.03 28.03
CA GLY A 254 -17.79 11.31 27.82
C GLY A 254 -16.87 12.52 28.07
N GLU A 255 -15.56 12.37 27.90
CA GLU A 255 -14.60 13.45 28.14
C GLU A 255 -14.53 14.43 26.95
N LEU A 256 -14.54 15.74 27.24
CA LEU A 256 -14.38 16.78 26.23
C LEU A 256 -12.99 16.69 25.58
N PHE A 257 -12.93 16.76 24.26
CA PHE A 257 -11.67 16.72 23.52
C PHE A 257 -11.68 17.76 22.39
N ALA A 258 -10.51 18.31 22.08
CA ALA A 258 -10.36 19.36 21.08
C ALA A 258 -9.20 19.10 20.12
N VAL A 259 -9.37 19.57 18.88
CA VAL A 259 -8.30 19.69 17.90
C VAL A 259 -8.15 21.15 17.52
N LEU A 260 -6.93 21.67 17.65
CA LEU A 260 -6.53 22.99 17.18
C LEU A 260 -5.69 22.84 15.91
N ALA A 261 -6.11 23.48 14.83
CA ALA A 261 -5.37 23.60 13.58
C ALA A 261 -4.70 24.96 13.51
N VAL A 262 -3.39 24.98 13.25
CA VAL A 262 -2.59 26.20 13.07
C VAL A 262 -2.15 26.26 11.61
N ARG A 263 -2.68 27.25 10.89
CA ARG A 263 -2.38 27.53 9.50
C ARG A 263 -1.45 28.72 9.41
N ILE A 264 -0.38 28.55 8.65
CA ILE A 264 0.57 29.61 8.32
C ILE A 264 0.43 29.80 6.82
N ASP A 265 -0.10 30.95 6.41
CA ASP A 265 -0.21 31.31 5.00
C ASP A 265 0.98 32.23 4.63
N ALA A 266 1.26 32.37 3.34
CA ALA A 266 2.38 33.13 2.78
C ALA A 266 3.75 32.43 2.68
N LEU A 267 3.94 31.16 3.06
CA LEU A 267 5.24 30.49 2.86
C LEU A 267 5.69 30.48 1.38
N SER A 268 4.75 30.29 0.44
CA SER A 268 5.04 30.37 -1.00
C SER A 268 5.46 31.80 -1.42
N ARG A 269 4.76 32.82 -0.92
CA ARG A 269 5.10 34.24 -1.17
C ARG A 269 6.46 34.62 -0.59
N ILE A 270 6.76 34.14 0.62
CA ILE A 270 8.08 34.32 1.26
C ILE A 270 9.14 33.62 0.43
N SER A 271 8.89 32.40 -0.05
CA SER A 271 9.82 31.67 -0.92
C SER A 271 10.11 32.42 -2.22
N THR A 272 9.13 33.10 -2.80
CA THR A 272 9.31 33.92 -4.01
C THR A 272 10.06 35.22 -3.72
N ALA A 273 9.80 35.86 -2.58
CA ALA A 273 10.36 37.19 -2.27
C ALA A 273 11.75 37.14 -1.61
N PHE A 274 11.98 36.17 -0.72
CA PHE A 274 13.18 36.06 0.13
C PHE A 274 13.98 34.77 -0.09
N GLY A 275 13.50 33.87 -0.96
CA GLY A 275 14.14 32.60 -1.27
C GLY A 275 13.62 31.42 -0.44
N VAL A 276 13.96 30.21 -0.91
CA VAL A 276 13.47 28.95 -0.33
C VAL A 276 13.99 28.75 1.10
N ASP A 277 15.24 29.11 1.36
CA ASP A 277 15.87 28.93 2.67
C ASP A 277 15.20 29.77 3.76
N GLU A 278 14.78 31.00 3.45
CA GLU A 278 14.06 31.86 4.39
C GLU A 278 12.62 31.37 4.65
N ALA A 279 11.93 30.87 3.62
CA ALA A 279 10.63 30.23 3.81
C ALA A 279 10.74 29.00 4.71
N GLU A 280 11.81 28.23 4.56
CA GLU A 280 12.12 27.08 5.40
C GLU A 280 12.46 27.50 6.84
N HIS A 281 13.23 28.58 7.02
CA HIS A 281 13.53 29.15 8.33
C HIS A 281 12.26 29.61 9.06
N VAL A 282 11.34 30.31 8.37
CA VAL A 282 10.02 30.70 8.92
C VAL A 282 9.22 29.47 9.33
N ARG A 283 9.19 28.43 8.49
CA ARG A 283 8.48 27.19 8.78
C ARG A 283 9.05 26.51 10.02
N GLN A 284 10.37 26.43 10.16
CA GLN A 284 11.04 25.84 11.32
C GLN A 284 10.78 26.65 12.60
N ALA A 285 10.88 27.98 12.53
CA ALA A 285 10.60 28.87 13.65
C ALA A 285 9.15 28.72 14.15
N ALA A 286 8.20 28.64 13.22
CA ALA A 286 6.80 28.44 13.54
C ALA A 286 6.52 27.06 14.19
N ARG A 287 7.14 25.99 13.67
CA ARG A 287 7.06 24.66 14.29
C ARG A 287 7.64 24.65 15.70
N ALA A 288 8.80 25.27 15.87
CA ALA A 288 9.43 25.41 17.18
C ALA A 288 8.56 26.20 18.16
N ALA A 289 7.88 27.25 17.69
CA ALA A 289 6.97 28.04 18.50
C ALA A 289 5.75 27.24 18.95
N VAL A 290 5.05 26.56 18.05
CA VAL A 290 3.91 25.70 18.40
C VAL A 290 4.33 24.60 19.38
N ARG A 291 5.49 23.98 19.18
CA ARG A 291 6.02 22.95 20.09
C ARG A 291 6.30 23.49 21.49
N ARG A 292 6.87 24.70 21.62
CA ARG A 292 7.12 25.33 22.92
C ARG A 292 5.84 25.75 23.63
N LEU A 293 4.82 26.17 22.88
CA LEU A 293 3.55 26.67 23.41
C LEU A 293 2.51 25.58 23.66
N ALA A 294 2.71 24.39 23.08
CA ALA A 294 1.81 23.25 23.25
C ALA A 294 1.81 22.74 24.71
N PRO A 295 0.64 22.42 25.28
CA PRO A 295 0.56 21.73 26.57
C PRO A 295 1.31 20.39 26.53
N THR A 296 1.92 20.01 27.65
CA THR A 296 2.73 18.77 27.76
C THR A 296 1.94 17.49 27.49
N THR A 297 0.63 17.50 27.73
CA THR A 297 -0.27 16.37 27.48
C THR A 297 -0.83 16.36 26.05
N ALA A 298 -0.66 17.45 25.30
CA ALA A 298 -1.17 17.56 23.94
C ALA A 298 -0.32 16.76 22.97
N ALA A 299 -0.97 16.15 21.97
CA ALA A 299 -0.26 15.53 20.86
C ALA A 299 -0.14 16.57 19.73
N LEU A 300 1.08 16.86 19.32
CA LEU A 300 1.39 17.76 18.21
C LEU A 300 1.70 16.93 16.96
N GLY A 301 1.05 17.25 15.85
CA GLY A 301 1.29 16.65 14.55
C GLY A 301 1.26 17.65 13.42
N SER A 302 1.53 17.16 12.22
CA SER A 302 1.42 17.90 10.97
C SER A 302 0.63 17.10 9.96
N ASP A 303 -0.07 17.79 9.05
CA ASP A 303 -0.68 17.14 7.89
C ASP A 303 0.22 17.16 6.64
N GLU A 304 -0.23 16.49 5.59
CA GLU A 304 0.49 16.40 4.31
C GLU A 304 0.71 17.77 3.62
N ARG A 305 -0.03 18.80 4.03
CA ARG A 305 0.05 20.17 3.49
C ARG A 305 0.84 21.10 4.40
N GLY A 306 1.48 20.56 5.45
CA GLY A 306 2.29 21.33 6.40
C GLY A 306 1.50 22.09 7.46
N LEU A 307 0.19 21.87 7.56
CA LEU A 307 -0.64 22.41 8.64
C LEU A 307 -0.24 21.76 9.96
N LEU A 308 -0.14 22.54 11.03
CA LEU A 308 0.13 22.01 12.36
C LEU A 308 -1.19 21.70 13.08
N LEU A 309 -1.24 20.54 13.73
CA LEU A 309 -2.42 20.04 14.42
C LEU A 309 -2.05 19.72 15.87
N LEU A 310 -2.86 20.20 16.81
CA LEU A 310 -2.70 19.96 18.23
C LEU A 310 -3.95 19.27 18.77
N ALA A 311 -3.80 18.11 19.38
CA ALA A 311 -4.87 17.32 19.98
C ALA A 311 -4.75 17.32 21.50
N PHE A 312 -5.74 17.88 22.20
CA PHE A 312 -5.70 18.09 23.65
C PHE A 312 -7.08 17.96 24.30
N GLN A 313 -7.08 17.84 25.63
CA GLN A 313 -8.27 17.72 26.46
C GLN A 313 -8.46 19.04 27.24
N PRO A 314 -9.36 19.94 26.80
CA PRO A 314 -9.67 21.16 27.53
C PRO A 314 -10.59 20.89 28.72
N SER A 315 -10.59 21.78 29.71
CA SER A 315 -11.53 21.71 30.84
C SER A 315 -12.93 22.20 30.46
N SER A 316 -13.02 23.08 29.46
CA SER A 316 -14.28 23.61 28.92
C SER A 316 -14.09 24.11 27.48
N PRO A 317 -15.17 24.34 26.71
CA PRO A 317 -15.09 24.98 25.39
C PRO A 317 -14.39 26.35 25.43
N ALA A 318 -14.63 27.14 26.48
CA ALA A 318 -13.99 28.44 26.67
C ALA A 318 -12.48 28.34 26.90
N ASP A 319 -12.04 27.31 27.64
CA ASP A 319 -10.62 27.04 27.86
C ASP A 319 -9.90 26.68 26.55
N ALA A 320 -10.53 25.91 25.67
CA ALA A 320 -9.98 25.60 24.35
C ALA A 320 -9.80 26.88 23.48
N ARG A 321 -10.79 27.77 23.49
CA ARG A 321 -10.69 29.10 22.83
C ARG A 321 -9.57 29.94 23.41
N GLN A 322 -9.52 30.03 24.73
CA GLN A 322 -8.55 30.86 25.42
C GLN A 322 -7.12 30.34 25.19
N LEU A 323 -6.93 29.02 25.16
CA LEU A 323 -5.65 28.41 24.79
C LEU A 323 -5.24 28.79 23.37
N ALA A 324 -6.13 28.65 22.38
CA ALA A 324 -5.84 29.04 21.01
C ALA A 324 -5.48 30.55 20.90
N ALA A 325 -6.23 31.43 21.55
CA ALA A 325 -5.95 32.87 21.57
C ALA A 325 -4.63 33.25 22.26
N ARG A 326 -4.25 32.53 23.32
CA ARG A 326 -2.93 32.69 23.97
C ARG A 326 -1.82 32.18 23.07
N MET A 327 -2.00 31.01 22.46
CA MET A 327 -1.02 30.42 21.53
C MET A 327 -0.81 31.32 20.31
N HIS A 328 -1.86 31.90 19.75
CA HIS A 328 -1.76 32.84 18.62
C HIS A 328 -0.86 34.03 18.94
N ARG A 329 -1.17 34.76 20.02
CA ARG A 329 -0.37 35.93 20.45
C ARG A 329 1.08 35.57 20.75
N ALA A 330 1.28 34.51 21.53
CA ALA A 330 2.64 34.07 21.89
C ALA A 330 3.44 33.57 20.68
N MET A 331 2.79 32.97 19.67
CA MET A 331 3.44 32.54 18.44
C MET A 331 3.90 33.73 17.59
N LEU A 332 3.07 34.79 17.48
CA LEU A 332 3.46 36.03 16.82
C LEU A 332 4.67 36.67 17.50
N ASP A 333 4.67 36.76 18.82
CA ASP A 333 5.79 37.32 19.57
C ASP A 333 7.07 36.49 19.42
N GLN A 334 6.97 35.15 19.45
CA GLN A 334 8.13 34.29 19.21
C GLN A 334 8.69 34.43 17.80
N LEU A 335 7.83 34.52 16.78
CA LEU A 335 8.27 34.74 15.41
C LEU A 335 8.97 36.10 15.25
N ARG A 336 8.45 37.18 15.86
CA ARG A 336 9.13 38.50 15.87
C ARG A 336 10.55 38.41 16.44
N THR A 337 10.76 37.60 17.47
CA THR A 337 12.08 37.40 18.09
C THR A 337 12.98 36.39 17.38
N ALA A 338 12.44 35.60 16.44
CA ALA A 338 13.17 34.52 15.76
C ALA A 338 14.06 34.99 14.60
N GLY A 339 14.10 36.30 14.33
CA GLY A 339 14.90 36.85 13.24
C GLY A 339 14.40 36.47 11.84
N VAL A 340 13.12 36.08 11.72
CA VAL A 340 12.51 35.82 10.41
C VAL A 340 12.29 37.13 9.64
N PRO A 341 12.41 37.14 8.30
CA PRO A 341 12.33 38.36 7.51
C PRO A 341 10.95 39.03 7.56
N VAL A 342 9.90 38.23 7.75
CA VAL A 342 8.51 38.69 7.87
C VAL A 342 7.72 37.74 8.75
N VAL A 343 6.86 38.29 9.60
CA VAL A 343 5.92 37.48 10.40
C VAL A 343 4.74 37.09 9.51
N PRO A 344 4.58 35.81 9.16
CA PRO A 344 3.47 35.39 8.31
C PRO A 344 2.13 35.53 9.05
N PRO A 345 1.02 35.77 8.34
CA PRO A 345 -0.31 35.69 8.93
C PRO A 345 -0.59 34.25 9.41
N ILE A 346 -1.20 34.14 10.59
CA ILE A 346 -1.47 32.87 11.28
C ILE A 346 -2.95 32.78 11.56
N GLY A 347 -3.58 31.72 11.09
CA GLY A 347 -4.98 31.42 11.37
C GLY A 347 -5.07 30.19 12.27
N MET A 348 -5.84 30.30 13.35
CA MET A 348 -6.08 29.18 14.26
C MET A 348 -7.55 28.77 14.24
N GLY A 349 -7.79 27.48 14.11
CA GLY A 349 -9.13 26.89 14.14
C GLY A 349 -9.25 25.84 15.22
N VAL A 350 -10.26 25.94 16.08
CA VAL A 350 -10.52 24.95 17.13
C VAL A 350 -11.80 24.18 16.79
N ALA A 351 -11.77 22.85 16.90
CA ALA A 351 -12.98 22.03 16.88
C ALA A 351 -13.07 21.21 18.17
N LEU A 352 -14.30 21.04 18.66
CA LEU A 352 -14.63 20.41 19.93
C LEU A 352 -15.55 19.21 19.70
N THR A 353 -15.32 18.13 20.44
CA THR A 353 -16.19 16.94 20.37
C THR A 353 -17.63 17.20 20.83
N SER A 354 -17.86 18.25 21.63
CA SER A 354 -19.21 18.69 22.01
C SER A 354 -20.03 19.25 20.85
N ILE A 355 -19.39 19.66 19.75
CA ILE A 355 -20.05 20.24 18.57
C ILE A 355 -20.06 19.23 17.42
N THR A 356 -18.92 18.61 17.12
CA THR A 356 -18.76 17.76 15.93
C THR A 356 -18.82 16.26 16.22
N GLY A 357 -18.95 15.87 17.49
CA GLY A 357 -18.82 14.49 17.92
C GLY A 357 -17.38 13.97 17.91
N TYR A 358 -17.23 12.66 18.14
CA TYR A 358 -15.93 11.99 18.32
C TYR A 358 -15.37 11.38 17.02
N ASP A 359 -15.97 11.65 15.87
CA ASP A 359 -15.40 11.22 14.59
C ASP A 359 -14.12 12.01 14.31
N ARG A 360 -13.02 11.29 14.12
CA ARG A 360 -11.69 11.87 13.92
C ARG A 360 -11.63 12.75 12.69
N ASP A 361 -12.15 12.26 11.56
CA ASP A 361 -11.97 12.91 10.27
C ASP A 361 -12.87 14.15 10.19
N VAL A 362 -14.08 14.08 10.77
CA VAL A 362 -14.97 15.24 10.93
C VAL A 362 -14.35 16.30 11.85
N LEU A 363 -13.79 15.92 12.99
CA LEU A 363 -13.20 16.86 13.96
C LEU A 363 -11.98 17.60 13.37
N VAL A 364 -11.11 16.88 12.66
CA VAL A 364 -9.94 17.47 12.00
C VAL A 364 -10.37 18.40 10.86
N GLU A 365 -11.35 17.99 10.04
CA GLU A 365 -11.81 18.85 8.94
C GLU A 365 -12.54 20.10 9.44
N ALA A 366 -13.29 19.99 10.54
CA ALA A 366 -13.92 21.13 11.19
C ALA A 366 -12.88 22.14 11.70
N ALA A 367 -11.82 21.67 12.37
CA ALA A 367 -10.72 22.53 12.83
C ALA A 367 -9.99 23.20 11.66
N ARG A 368 -9.77 22.46 10.56
CA ARG A 368 -9.17 22.98 9.33
C ARG A 368 -10.03 24.06 8.68
N SER A 369 -11.33 23.82 8.58
CA SER A 369 -12.26 24.80 8.00
C SER A 369 -12.28 26.08 8.83
N ALA A 370 -12.34 25.95 10.16
CA ALA A 370 -12.22 27.08 11.08
C ALA A 370 -10.90 27.86 10.89
N ALA A 371 -9.76 27.17 10.79
CA ALA A 371 -8.46 27.83 10.57
C ALA A 371 -8.39 28.55 9.21
N ARG A 372 -9.07 28.02 8.19
CA ARG A 372 -9.22 28.70 6.88
C ARG A 372 -10.07 29.96 6.99
N ARG A 373 -11.16 29.93 7.75
CA ARG A 373 -11.98 31.12 8.00
C ARG A 373 -11.22 32.19 8.77
N ALA A 374 -10.47 31.79 9.80
CA ALA A 374 -9.62 32.71 10.57
C ALA A 374 -8.59 33.43 9.66
N MET A 375 -8.03 32.72 8.68
CA MET A 375 -7.11 33.32 7.71
C MET A 375 -7.78 34.31 6.74
N GLY A 376 -9.07 34.15 6.47
CA GLY A 376 -9.83 34.99 5.52
C GLY A 376 -10.53 36.18 6.18
N SER A 377 -10.47 36.29 7.50
CA SER A 377 -11.08 37.38 8.27
C SER A 377 -10.00 38.37 8.69
N ASP A 378 -10.22 39.67 8.45
CA ASP A 378 -9.25 40.70 8.84
C ASP A 378 -9.19 40.91 10.37
N ASP A 379 -10.31 40.69 11.07
CA ASP A 379 -10.40 40.89 12.53
C ASP A 379 -10.25 39.61 13.39
N VAL A 380 -10.46 38.42 12.80
CA VAL A 380 -10.62 37.17 13.58
C VAL A 380 -9.50 36.18 13.30
N SER A 381 -8.50 36.15 14.18
CA SER A 381 -7.35 35.23 14.09
C SER A 381 -7.59 33.83 14.67
N VAL A 382 -8.65 33.65 15.46
CA VAL A 382 -9.03 32.38 16.09
C VAL A 382 -10.52 32.13 15.90
N VAL A 383 -10.86 30.99 15.31
CA VAL A 383 -12.25 30.59 15.01
C VAL A 383 -12.58 29.25 15.66
N VAL A 384 -13.77 29.11 16.22
CA VAL A 384 -14.31 27.82 16.69
C VAL A 384 -15.26 27.25 15.66
N ALA A 385 -15.06 25.99 15.30
CA ALA A 385 -15.96 25.29 14.40
C ALA A 385 -17.36 25.20 15.03
N GLY A 386 -18.35 25.77 14.34
CA GLY A 386 -19.77 25.68 14.69
C GLY A 386 -20.36 26.89 15.43
N GLU A 387 -19.55 27.87 15.87
CA GLU A 387 -20.08 29.06 16.59
C GLU A 387 -20.50 30.21 15.63
N ASP A 388 -20.01 30.25 14.38
CA ASP A 388 -20.22 31.41 13.48
C ASP A 388 -21.45 31.30 12.55
N GLY A 389 -22.26 30.25 12.68
CA GLY A 389 -23.41 30.00 11.78
C GLY A 389 -24.70 30.73 12.17
N GLU A 390 -24.79 31.30 13.37
CA GLU A 390 -26.05 31.85 13.90
C GLU A 390 -26.09 33.40 13.91
N GLY A 391 -24.97 34.07 13.57
CA GLY A 391 -24.88 35.54 13.66
C GLY A 391 -25.26 36.32 12.40
N GLU A 392 -25.05 35.76 11.19
CA GLU A 392 -25.27 36.51 9.94
C GLU A 392 -26.69 36.39 9.36
N ASP A 393 -27.46 35.38 9.74
CA ASP A 393 -28.86 35.22 9.28
C ASP A 393 -29.89 35.93 10.18
N ALA A 394 -29.52 36.27 11.42
CA ALA A 394 -30.42 37.01 12.32
C ALA A 394 -30.55 38.50 11.94
N ASP A 395 -29.49 39.10 11.38
CA ASP A 395 -29.45 40.53 11.07
C ASP A 395 -30.05 40.89 9.69
N ARG A 396 -30.24 39.88 8.82
CA ARG A 396 -30.97 40.03 7.54
C ARG A 396 -32.49 39.85 7.66
N GLY A 397 -32.99 39.40 8.80
CA GLY A 397 -34.41 39.10 9.01
C GLY A 397 -35.27 40.26 9.53
N GLN A 398 -34.69 41.38 9.95
CA GLN A 398 -35.43 42.48 10.61
C GLN A 398 -35.67 43.73 9.75
N ALA A 399 -35.17 43.77 8.52
CA ALA A 399 -35.43 44.85 7.58
C ALA A 399 -36.37 44.37 6.46
N VAL A 400 -37.67 44.21 6.74
CA VAL A 400 -38.85 44.52 5.89
C VAL A 400 -40.09 44.04 6.64
N ARG A 401 -40.66 44.92 7.47
CA ARG A 401 -42.11 44.99 7.74
C ARG A 401 -42.47 46.45 8.05
N ARG A 402 -42.76 47.19 6.99
CA ARG A 402 -43.75 48.28 6.98
C ARG A 402 -44.65 48.09 5.79
#